data_AF-A0A7H8KEC9-F1
#
_entry.id   AF-A0A7H8KEC9-F1
#
_cell.length_a   1.000
_cell.length_b   1.000
_cell.length_c   1.000
_cell.angle_alpha   90.00
_cell.angle_beta   90.00
_cell.angle_gamma   90.00
#
_symmetry.space_group_name_H-M   'P 1'
#
loop_
_entity.id
_entity.type
_entity.pdbx_description
1 polymer ?
#
loop_
_entity_poly.entity_id
_entity_poly.type
_entity_poly.pdbx_seq_one_letter_code
_entity_poly.pdbx_strand_id
1 'polypeptide(L)' 'MTAPAGGLTGDRVYRIHWLPGTDTLRGICHCGAERIAEEPVQLWEWLLAHPRDHRPPAAPAPAPTQRVVVPA' A
#
# COMPACT_ATOMS: atom_id res chain seq x y z
N MET A 1 -3.05 1.04 20.15
CA MET A 1 -2.56 0.60 18.84
C MET A 1 -3.71 0.71 17.86
N THR A 2 -3.73 1.74 17.01
CA THR A 2 -4.77 1.91 16.00
C THR A 2 -4.61 0.79 14.97
N ALA A 3 -5.64 -0.04 14.79
CA ALA A 3 -5.63 -1.02 13.69
C ALA A 3 -5.57 -0.26 12.35
N PRO A 4 -4.83 -0.77 11.35
CA PRO A 4 -4.83 -0.11 10.04
C PRO A 4 -6.26 -0.10 9.52
N ALA A 5 -6.73 1.09 9.12
CA ALA A 5 -7.95 1.18 8.32
C ALA A 5 -7.81 0.22 7.13
N GLY A 6 -8.85 -0.58 6.87
CA GLY A 6 -8.84 -1.57 5.80
C GLY A 6 -8.31 -0.94 4.51
N GLY A 7 -7.20 -1.45 4.00
CA GLY A 7 -6.49 -0.82 2.90
C GLY A 7 -7.38 -0.72 1.67
N LEU A 8 -7.33 0.40 0.96
CA LEU A 8 -7.99 0.54 -0.33
C LEU A 8 -7.58 -0.62 -1.24
N THR A 9 -8.57 -1.25 -1.88
CA THR A 9 -8.38 -2.36 -2.81
C THR A 9 -8.63 -1.89 -4.24
N GLY A 10 -7.81 -2.33 -5.19
CA GLY A 10 -7.98 -2.02 -6.62
C GLY A 10 -6.66 -2.12 -7.38
N ASP A 11 -6.75 -2.28 -8.70
CA ASP A 11 -5.61 -2.55 -9.58
C ASP A 11 -4.63 -1.37 -9.74
N ARG A 12 -5.00 -0.18 -9.23
CA ARG A 12 -4.23 1.07 -9.36
C ARG A 12 -4.13 1.84 -8.06
N VAL A 13 -4.00 1.14 -6.94
CA VAL A 13 -3.78 1.77 -5.63
C VAL A 13 -2.28 1.98 -5.40
N TYR A 14 -1.87 3.24 -5.33
CA TYR A 14 -0.54 3.65 -4.85
C TYR A 14 -0.63 3.95 -3.36
N ARG A 15 0.30 3.44 -2.54
CA ARG A 15 0.33 3.68 -1.10
C ARG A 15 1.59 4.44 -0.73
N ILE A 16 1.45 5.47 0.09
CA ILE A 16 2.58 6.24 0.61
C ILE A 16 2.41 6.36 2.12
N HIS A 17 3.47 6.11 2.86
CA HIS A 17 3.53 6.34 4.30
C HIS A 17 4.86 6.94 4.71
N TRP A 18 4.83 7.80 5.72
CA TRP A 18 6.04 8.31 6.35
C TRP A 18 6.64 7.25 7.26
N LEU A 19 7.96 7.17 7.27
CA LEU A 19 8.70 6.34 8.21
C LEU A 19 8.85 7.09 9.54
N PRO A 20 8.37 6.52 10.67
CA PRO A 20 8.41 7.19 11.96
C PRO A 20 9.82 7.65 12.36
N GLY A 21 9.93 8.88 12.88
CA GLY A 21 11.20 9.44 13.34
C GLY A 21 12.11 9.96 12.22
N THR A 22 11.61 10.01 10.97
CA THR A 22 12.34 10.52 9.81
C THR A 22 11.44 11.42 8.96
N ASP A 23 12.02 12.21 8.07
CA ASP A 23 11.28 12.89 7.00
C ASP A 23 11.24 12.04 5.71
N THR A 24 11.34 10.72 5.87
CA THR A 24 11.43 9.79 4.75
C THR A 24 10.08 9.17 4.45
N LEU A 25 9.74 9.08 3.17
CA LEU A 25 8.53 8.43 2.67
C LEU A 25 8.85 7.06 2.06
N ARG A 26 7.97 6.09 2.30
CA ARG A 26 7.94 4.79 1.61
C ARG A 26 6.71 4.73 0.72
N GLY A 27 6.95 4.62 -0.58
CA GLY A 27 5.93 4.45 -1.61
C GLY A 27 5.85 2.99 -2.08
N ILE A 28 4.64 2.52 -2.29
CA ILE A 28 4.31 1.18 -2.81
C ILE A 28 3.46 1.38 -4.06
N CYS A 29 3.95 0.88 -5.17
CA CYS A 29 3.24 0.86 -6.44
C CYS A 29 2.07 -0.14 -6.41
N HIS A 30 1.11 0.02 -7.32
CA HIS A 30 0.02 -0.94 -7.48
C HIS A 30 0.50 -2.36 -7.84
N CYS A 31 1.69 -2.51 -8.43
CA CYS A 31 2.34 -3.80 -8.69
C CYS A 31 3.05 -4.39 -7.46
N GLY A 32 3.07 -3.69 -6.32
CA GLY A 32 3.79 -4.09 -5.11
C GLY A 32 5.26 -3.68 -5.05
N ALA A 33 5.83 -3.09 -6.11
CA ALA A 33 7.18 -2.53 -6.05
C ALA A 33 7.27 -1.40 -5.03
N GLU A 34 8.41 -1.27 -4.37
CA GLU A 34 8.60 -0.30 -3.28
C GLU A 34 9.78 0.63 -3.53
N ARG A 35 9.66 1.88 -3.06
CA ARG A 35 10.74 2.86 -3.08
C ARG A 35 10.69 3.75 -1.84
N ILE A 36 11.86 4.15 -1.38
CA ILE A 36 12.06 5.10 -0.29
C ILE A 36 12.62 6.40 -0.88
N ALA A 37 12.08 7.54 -0.48
CA ALA A 37 12.58 8.87 -0.85
C ALA A 37 12.21 9.89 0.24
N GLU A 38 13.06 10.88 0.46
CA GLU A 38 12.76 12.02 1.35
C GLU A 38 11.90 13.05 0.61
N GLU A 39 12.12 13.23 -0.69
CA GLU A 39 11.35 14.17 -1.51
C GLU A 39 10.03 13.59 -1.99
N PRO A 40 8.87 14.18 -1.60
CA PRO A 40 7.56 13.69 -2.02
C PRO A 40 7.38 13.70 -3.54
N VAL A 41 7.90 14.72 -4.23
CA VAL A 41 7.79 14.84 -5.70
C VAL A 41 8.52 13.71 -6.39
N GLN A 42 9.76 13.42 -5.96
CA GLN A 42 10.56 12.31 -6.49
C GLN A 42 9.85 10.95 -6.32
N LEU A 43 9.13 10.76 -5.20
CA LEU A 43 8.37 9.54 -4.97
C LEU A 43 7.17 9.44 -5.91
N TRP A 44 6.42 10.53 -6.11
CA TRP A 44 5.28 10.58 -7.02
C TRP A 44 5.68 10.38 -8.47
N GLU A 45 6.77 11.00 -8.92
CA GLU A 45 7.31 10.80 -10.27
C GLU A 45 7.59 9.32 -10.52
N TRP A 46 8.21 8.63 -9.56
CA TRP A 46 8.50 7.20 -9.68
C TRP A 46 7.23 6.31 -9.66
N LEU A 47 6.25 6.63 -8.80
CA LEU A 47 4.99 5.89 -8.74
C LEU A 47 4.20 6.02 -10.05
N LEU A 48 4.24 7.18 -10.69
CA LEU A 48 3.50 7.48 -11.91
C LEU A 48 4.26 7.09 -13.19
N ALA A 49 5.59 7.02 -13.16
CA ALA A 49 6.43 6.59 -14.28
C ALA A 49 6.46 5.06 -14.48
N HIS A 50 5.61 4.31 -13.78
CA HIS A 50 5.68 2.86 -13.76
C HIS A 50 5.38 2.21 -15.12
N PRO A 51 6.26 1.35 -15.67
CA PRO A 51 5.95 0.55 -16.84
C PRO A 51 4.92 -0.52 -16.48
N ARG A 52 3.99 -0.79 -17.41
CA ARG A 52 2.85 -1.70 -17.23
C ARG A 52 3.23 -3.18 -17.01
N ASP A 53 4.49 -3.54 -17.21
CA ASP A 53 4.95 -4.94 -17.30
C ASP A 53 5.33 -5.59 -15.97
N HIS A 54 5.17 -4.91 -14.84
CA HIS A 54 5.30 -5.53 -13.52
C HIS A 54 3.99 -6.20 -13.13
N ARG A 55 3.91 -7.52 -13.31
CA ARG A 55 2.78 -8.31 -12.80
C ARG A 55 2.73 -8.16 -11.28
N PRO A 56 1.59 -7.76 -10.68
CA PRO A 56 1.46 -7.75 -9.23
C PRO A 56 1.72 -9.15 -8.68
N PRO A 57 2.41 -9.29 -7.53
CA PRO A 57 2.45 -10.55 -6.82
C PRO A 57 1.02 -10.97 -6.52
N ALA A 58 0.73 -12.27 -6.60
CA ALA A 58 -0.60 -12.79 -6.27
C ALA A 58 -0.97 -12.28 -4.88
N ALA A 59 -2.08 -11.55 -4.78
CA ALA A 59 -2.58 -11.08 -3.50
C ALA A 59 -2.80 -12.30 -2.58
N PRO A 60 -2.34 -12.27 -1.32
CA PRO A 60 -2.68 -13.32 -0.37
C PRO A 60 -4.21 -13.41 -0.30
N ALA A 61 -4.73 -14.64 -0.34
CA ALA A 61 -6.16 -14.89 -0.26
C ALA A 61 -6.74 -14.17 0.96
N PRO A 62 -7.88 -13.47 0.81
CA PRO A 62 -8.48 -12.77 1.94
C PRO A 62 -8.77 -13.79 3.05
N ALA A 63 -8.30 -13.50 4.26
CA ALA A 63 -8.65 -14.30 5.43
C ALA A 63 -10.19 -14.31 5.57
N PRO A 64 -10.81 -15.47 5.87
CA PRO A 64 -12.26 -15.54 6.00
C PRO A 64 -12.73 -14.58 7.09
N THR A 65 -13.61 -13.65 6.73
CA THR A 65 -14.21 -12.69 7.65
C THR A 65 -15.15 -13.45 8.59
N GLN A 66 -14.67 -13.82 9.78
CA GLN A 66 -15.52 -14.45 10.78
C GLN A 66 -16.48 -13.39 11.33
N ARG A 67 -17.75 -13.46 10.88
CA ARG A 67 -18.83 -12.63 11.41
C ARG A 67 -19.15 -13.12 12.82
N VAL A 68 -18.62 -12.44 13.83
CA VAL A 68 -18.97 -12.70 15.22
C VAL A 68 -20.43 -12.28 15.44
N VAL A 69 -21.30 -13.27 15.67
CA VAL A 69 -22.67 -13.04 16.13
C VAL A 69 -22.62 -12.82 17.64
N VAL A 70 -23.03 -11.64 18.10
CA VAL A 70 -23.14 -11.32 19.53
C VAL A 70 -24.52 -11.78 20.00
N PRO A 71 -24.64 -12.70 20.99
CA PRO A 71 -25.93 -13.10 21.53
C PRO A 71 -26.52 -12.01 22.44
N ALA A 72 -27.86 -11.94 22.49
CA ALA A 72 -28.67 -11.01 23.28
C ALA A 72 -28.83 -11.46 24.73
#